data_AF-A0A821ZML0-F1
#
_entry.id   AF-A0A821ZML0-F1
#
_cell.length_a   1.000
_cell.length_b   1.000
_cell.length_c   1.000
_cell.angle_alpha   90.00
_cell.angle_beta   90.00
_cell.angle_gamma   90.00
#
_symmetry.space_group_name_H-M   'P 1'
#
loop_
_entity.id
_entity.type
_entity.pdbx_description
1 polymer ?
#
loop_
_entity_poly.entity_id
_entity_poly.type
_entity_poly.pdbx_seq_one_letter_code
_entity_poly.pdbx_strand_id
1 'polypeptide(L)' 'NGIPACAHQFLLETIARESFHLNGFVVSDCGAIGNILYTHHYTSTVEDTVAVALHAGTDLEC' A
#
# COMPACT_ATOMS: atom_id res chain seq x y z
N ASN A 1 6.98 -5.49 10.24
CA ASN A 1 7.46 -6.77 9.67
C ASN A 1 8.09 -6.62 8.28
N GLY A 2 8.81 -5.52 8.02
CA GLY A 2 9.56 -5.34 6.76
C GLY A 2 8.73 -4.99 5.50
N ILE A 3 7.43 -4.74 5.62
CA ILE A 3 6.55 -4.42 4.47
C ILE A 3 5.96 -3.01 4.68
N PRO A 4 6.10 -2.08 3.71
CA PRO A 4 5.46 -0.76 3.76
C PRO A 4 3.94 -0.85 3.85
N ALA A 5 3.29 0.03 4.61
CA ALA A 5 1.85 -0.06 4.88
C ALA A 5 0.99 -0.05 3.60
N CYS A 6 1.28 0.85 2.65
CA CYS A 6 0.57 0.94 1.38
C CYS A 6 0.76 -0.31 0.48
N ALA A 7 1.78 -1.14 0.75
CA ALA A 7 2.06 -2.39 0.05
C ALA A 7 1.70 -3.64 0.90
N HIS A 8 1.00 -3.46 2.03
CA HIS A 8 0.80 -4.53 3.00
C HIS A 8 -0.60 -5.16 2.92
N GLN A 9 -0.76 -6.17 2.07
CA GLN A 9 -2.05 -6.84 1.84
C GLN A 9 -2.74 -7.33 3.13
N PHE A 10 -2.00 -7.93 4.06
CA PHE A 10 -2.61 -8.36 5.34
C PHE A 10 -3.21 -7.19 6.14
N LEU A 11 -2.60 -6.00 6.12
CA LEU A 11 -3.14 -4.85 6.85
C LEU A 11 -4.37 -4.29 6.13
N LEU A 12 -4.28 -4.10 4.81
CA LEU A 12 -5.33 -3.41 4.05
C LEU A 12 -6.50 -4.33 3.72
N GLU A 13 -6.25 -5.55 3.26
CA GLU A 13 -7.31 -6.51 2.93
C GLU A 13 -7.77 -7.27 4.19
N THR A 14 -6.89 -8.07 4.80
CA THR A 14 -7.31 -8.99 5.88
C THR A 14 -7.77 -8.26 7.15
N ILE A 15 -7.03 -7.26 7.60
CA ILE A 15 -7.40 -6.52 8.80
C ILE A 15 -8.44 -5.45 8.50
N ALA A 16 -8.16 -4.50 7.61
CA ALA A 16 -9.06 -3.36 7.42
C ALA A 16 -10.36 -3.76 6.71
N ARG A 17 -10.31 -4.40 5.54
CA ARG A 17 -11.53 -4.77 4.80
C ARG A 17 -12.26 -5.96 5.39
N GLU A 18 -11.58 -7.08 5.60
CA GLU A 18 -12.25 -8.32 6.04
C GLU A 18 -12.61 -8.29 7.52
N SER A 19 -11.67 -7.93 8.41
CA SER A 19 -11.88 -8.02 9.87
C SER A 19 -12.61 -6.81 10.44
N PHE A 20 -12.31 -5.60 9.96
CA PHE A 20 -12.96 -4.37 10.41
C PHE A 20 -14.14 -3.94 9.53
N HIS A 21 -14.44 -4.70 8.47
CA HIS A 21 -15.55 -4.44 7.56
C HIS A 21 -15.50 -3.04 6.92
N LEU A 22 -14.28 -2.59 6.55
CA LEU A 22 -14.10 -1.33 5.84
C LEU A 22 -14.70 -1.41 4.43
N ASN A 23 -15.81 -0.71 4.22
CA ASN A 23 -16.50 -0.58 2.92
C ASN A 23 -16.19 0.75 2.21
N GLY A 24 -14.97 1.26 2.36
CA GLY A 24 -14.51 2.54 1.82
C GLY A 24 -13.22 2.42 1.04
N PHE A 25 -12.55 3.56 0.87
CA PHE A 25 -11.27 3.66 0.17
C PHE A 25 -10.10 3.80 1.15
N VAL A 26 -8.97 3.20 0.79
CA VAL A 26 -7.67 3.42 1.40
C VAL A 26 -6.94 4.48 0.58
N VAL A 27 -6.64 5.62 1.19
CA VAL A 27 -5.82 6.67 0.59
C VAL A 27 -4.45 6.61 1.24
N SER A 28 -3.39 6.67 0.45
CA SER A 28 -2.03 6.78 0.96
C SER A 28 -1.79 8.11 1.66
N ASP A 29 -0.77 8.16 2.51
CA ASP A 29 -0.20 9.45 2.92
C ASP A 29 0.63 10.03 1.76
N CYS A 30 0.80 11.35 1.73
CA CYS A 30 1.37 12.02 0.57
C CYS A 30 2.83 11.59 0.32
N GLY A 31 3.07 11.01 -0.86
CA GLY A 31 4.36 10.42 -1.24
C GLY A 31 4.67 9.07 -0.62
N ALA A 32 3.73 8.43 0.10
CA ALA A 32 3.97 7.14 0.73
C ALA A 32 4.21 6.03 -0.29
N ILE A 33 3.56 6.05 -1.47
CA ILE A 33 3.88 5.10 -2.54
C ILE A 33 5.30 5.37 -3.06
N GLY A 34 5.69 6.62 -3.24
CA GLY A 34 7.07 6.97 -3.61
C GLY A 34 8.10 6.44 -2.62
N ASN A 35 7.81 6.51 -1.32
CA ASN A 35 8.70 6.04 -0.26
C ASN A 35 8.91 4.52 -0.28
N ILE A 36 7.99 3.72 -0.83
CA ILE A 36 8.19 2.27 -1.04
C ILE A 36 9.48 2.03 -1.84
N LEU A 37 9.72 2.84 -2.88
CA LEU A 37 10.89 2.74 -3.75
C LEU A 37 12.09 3.51 -3.20
N TYR A 38 11.91 4.80 -2.95
CA TYR A 38 13.04 5.72 -2.75
C TYR A 38 13.62 5.70 -1.33
N THR A 39 12.82 5.27 -0.34
CA THR A 39 13.24 5.26 1.07
C THR A 39 13.34 3.85 1.62
N HIS A 40 12.33 3.02 1.34
CA HIS A 40 12.27 1.64 1.84
C HIS A 40 12.97 0.63 0.93
N HIS A 41 13.25 1.00 -0.33
CA HIS A 41 13.88 0.11 -1.32
C HIS A 41 13.20 -1.26 -1.41
N TYR A 42 11.87 -1.27 -1.27
CA TYR A 42 11.06 -2.49 -1.24
C TYR A 42 10.83 -3.06 -2.66
N THR A 43 10.78 -2.18 -3.65
CA THR A 43 10.63 -2.46 -5.09
C THR A 43 11.82 -1.88 -5.87
N SER A 44 11.93 -2.22 -7.16
CA SER A 44 13.06 -1.80 -8.01
C SER A 44 12.68 -0.83 -9.12
N THR A 45 11.40 -0.73 -9.48
CA THR A 45 10.89 0.13 -10.55
C THR A 45 9.69 0.93 -10.07
N VAL A 46 9.37 2.04 -10.73
CA VAL A 46 8.18 2.83 -10.41
C VAL A 46 6.92 2.02 -10.69
N GLU A 47 6.93 1.23 -11.78
CA GLU A 47 5.85 0.36 -12.20
C GLU A 47 5.55 -0.71 -11.14
N ASP A 48 6.57 -1.42 -10.64
CA ASP A 48 6.40 -2.40 -9.57
C ASP A 48 5.92 -1.75 -8.27
N THR A 49 6.35 -0.52 -8.02
CA THR A 49 5.97 0.26 -6.82
C THR A 49 4.48 0.59 -6.80
N VAL A 50 3.97 1.09 -7.92
CA VAL A 50 2.54 1.38 -8.06
C VAL A 50 1.74 0.08 -8.07
N ALA A 51 2.21 -0.94 -8.78
CA ALA A 51 1.53 -2.22 -8.86
C ALA A 51 1.38 -2.89 -7.49
N VAL A 52 2.45 -2.93 -6.68
CA VAL A 52 2.38 -3.57 -5.35
C VAL A 52 1.44 -2.82 -4.40
N ALA A 53 1.37 -1.49 -4.49
CA ALA A 53 0.47 -0.70 -3.66
C ALA A 53 -1.01 -0.93 -4.01
N LEU A 54 -1.33 -0.90 -5.31
CA LEU A 54 -2.68 -1.18 -5.81
C LEU A 54 -3.12 -2.61 -5.49
N HIS A 55 -2.25 -3.61 -5.73
CA HIS A 55 -2.56 -5.01 -5.43
C HIS A 55 -2.69 -5.28 -3.93
N ALA A 56 -2.01 -4.51 -3.08
CA ALA A 56 -2.14 -4.64 -1.65
C ALA A 56 -3.42 -4.03 -1.09
N GLY A 57 -4.11 -3.15 -1.83
CA GLY A 57 -5.39 -2.55 -1.41
C GLY A 57 -5.35 -1.05 -1.16
N THR A 58 -4.28 -0.34 -1.57
CA THR A 58 -4.28 1.14 -1.61
C THR A 58 -5.05 1.60 -2.84
N ASP A 59 -6.09 2.41 -2.67
CA ASP A 59 -7.00 2.80 -3.76
C ASP A 59 -6.60 4.12 -4.42
N LEU A 60 -6.02 5.05 -3.66
CA LEU A 60 -5.69 6.41 -4.10
C LEU A 60 -4.32 6.84 -3.57
N GLU A 61 -3.54 7.50 -4.42
CA GLU A 61 -2.29 8.17 -4.03
C GLU A 61 -2.53 9.66 -3.75
N CYS A 62 -1.95 10.17 -2.66
CA CYS A 62 -1.61 11.58 -2.49
C CYS A 62 -0.16 11.83 -2.97
#